data_AF-A0A3C2BVS5-F1
#
_entry.id   AF-A0A3C2BVS5-F1
#
_cell.length_a   1.000
_cell.length_b   1.000
_cell.length_c   1.000
_cell.angle_alpha   90.00
_cell.angle_beta   90.00
_cell.angle_gamma   90.00
#
_symmetry.space_group_name_H-M   'P 1'
#
loop_
_entity.id
_entity.type
_entity.pdbx_description
1 polymer ?
#
loop_
_entity_poly.entity_id
_entity_poly.type
_entity_poly.pdbx_seq_one_letter_code
_entity_poly.pdbx_strand_id
1 'polypeptide(L)'
;LWAVLAEEAWAEGRTIDSYAYSRVGYHRGLDSLRRNGWRGVGPIPWEHEPNRGFLRALYSLGRASAAIGEADEPERIEKFLNDSDPAAKAAIEG
;
A
#
# COMPACT_ATOMS: atom_id res chain seq x y z
N LEU A 1 3.25 -11.32 -1.48
CA LEU A 1 3.17 -11.65 -2.91
C LEU A 1 2.75 -10.44 -3.75
N TRP A 2 1.53 -9.91 -3.64
CA TRP A 2 1.08 -8.77 -4.47
C TRP A 2 1.93 -7.50 -4.35
N ALA A 3 2.32 -7.12 -3.13
CA ALA A 3 3.20 -5.96 -2.92
C ALA A 3 4.56 -6.13 -3.61
N VAL A 4 5.15 -7.33 -3.55
CA VAL A 4 6.42 -7.64 -4.22
C VAL A 4 6.29 -7.51 -5.72
N LEU A 5 5.23 -8.09 -6.32
CA LEU A 5 4.97 -7.94 -7.76
C LEU A 5 4.79 -6.47 -8.16
N ALA A 6 4.11 -5.68 -7.32
CA ALA A 6 3.92 -4.25 -7.58
C ALA A 6 5.24 -3.46 -7.57
N GLU A 7 6.14 -3.79 -6.65
CA GLU A 7 7.47 -3.17 -6.53
C GLU A 7 8.41 -3.60 -7.66
N GLU A 8 8.40 -4.88 -8.04
CA GLU A 8 9.14 -5.40 -9.19
C GLU A 8 8.68 -4.73 -10.49
N ALA A 9 7.36 -4.69 -10.72
CA ALA A 9 6.79 -3.99 -11.86
C ALA A 9 7.15 -2.50 -11.89
N TRP A 10 7.17 -1.86 -10.72
CA TRP A 10 7.63 -0.47 -10.62
C TRP A 10 9.10 -0.32 -11.02
N ALA A 11 9.98 -1.17 -10.47
CA ALA A 11 11.42 -1.15 -10.76
C ALA A 11 11.72 -1.36 -12.25
N GLU A 12 10.88 -2.13 -12.93
CA GLU A 12 10.95 -2.39 -14.37
C GLU A 12 10.31 -1.29 -15.24
N GLY A 13 9.75 -0.23 -14.64
CA GLY A 13 9.06 0.84 -15.37
C GLY A 13 7.67 0.46 -15.89
N ARG A 14 7.13 -0.69 -15.47
CA ARG A 14 5.77 -1.14 -15.81
C ARG A 14 4.75 -0.51 -14.85
N THR A 15 4.56 0.81 -14.97
CA THR A 15 3.72 1.60 -14.05
C THR A 15 2.28 1.09 -13.94
N ILE A 16 1.64 0.72 -15.05
CA ILE A 16 0.26 0.22 -15.05
C ILE A 16 0.16 -1.12 -14.31
N ASP A 17 1.15 -2.00 -14.48
CA ASP A 17 1.18 -3.30 -13.81
C ASP A 17 1.42 -3.12 -12.31
N SER A 18 2.32 -2.19 -11.94
CA SER A 18 2.54 -1.80 -10.54
C SER A 18 1.25 -1.31 -9.88
N TYR A 19 0.50 -0.44 -10.56
CA TYR A 19 -0.82 0.02 -10.11
C TYR A 19 -1.80 -1.15 -9.97
N ALA A 20 -1.90 -2.04 -10.95
CA ALA A 20 -2.82 -3.17 -10.93
C ALA A 20 -2.51 -4.13 -9.77
N TYR A 21 -1.24 -4.51 -9.60
CA TYR A 21 -0.82 -5.41 -8.53
C TYR A 21 -0.98 -4.80 -7.14
N SER A 22 -0.64 -3.52 -6.98
CA SER A 22 -0.80 -2.80 -5.71
C SER A 22 -2.27 -2.63 -5.34
N ARG A 23 -3.16 -2.36 -6.30
CA ARG A 23 -4.62 -2.29 -6.09
C ARG A 23 -5.17 -3.64 -5.61
N VAL A 24 -4.74 -4.76 -6.19
CA VAL A 24 -5.12 -6.10 -5.71
C VAL A 24 -4.56 -6.36 -4.30
N GLY A 25 -3.29 -6.04 -4.06
CA GLY A 25 -2.66 -6.19 -2.75
C GLY A 25 -3.34 -5.38 -1.66
N TYR A 26 -3.74 -4.15 -1.97
CA TYR A 26 -4.51 -3.26 -1.09
C TYR A 26 -5.84 -3.90 -0.69
N HIS A 27 -6.66 -4.32 -1.65
CA HIS A 27 -7.97 -4.90 -1.34
C HIS A 27 -7.87 -6.24 -0.60
N ARG A 28 -6.96 -7.13 -1.00
CA ARG A 28 -6.74 -8.40 -0.29
C ARG A 28 -6.16 -8.20 1.11
N GLY A 29 -5.34 -7.17 1.30
CA GLY A 29 -4.86 -6.75 2.61
C GLY A 29 -6.00 -6.25 3.50
N LEU A 30 -6.89 -5.40 2.99
CA LEU A 30 -8.09 -4.97 3.71
C LEU A 30 -8.98 -6.14 4.12
N ASP A 31 -9.17 -7.13 3.24
CA ASP A 31 -9.95 -8.34 3.57
C ASP A 31 -9.30 -9.13 4.70
N SER A 32 -7.96 -9.24 4.70
CA SER A 32 -7.21 -9.88 5.78
C SER A 32 -7.36 -9.11 7.10
N LEU A 33 -7.17 -7.78 7.08
CA LEU A 33 -7.32 -6.91 8.25
C LEU A 33 -8.72 -7.04 8.87
N ARG A 34 -9.76 -7.00 8.02
CA ARG A 34 -11.16 -7.16 8.46
C ARG A 34 -11.43 -8.52 9.09
N ARG A 35 -10.91 -9.59 8.50
CA ARG A 35 -11.00 -10.94 9.06
C ARG A 35 -10.36 -11.03 10.45
N ASN A 36 -9.33 -10.24 10.69
CA ASN A 36 -8.61 -10.17 11.96
C ASN A 36 -9.10 -9.04 12.89
N GLY A 37 -10.31 -8.50 12.65
CA GLY A 37 -11.00 -7.61 13.59
C GLY A 37 -10.78 -6.12 13.38
N TRP A 38 -9.97 -5.69 12.40
CA TRP A 38 -9.85 -4.28 12.04
C TRP A 38 -11.11 -3.80 11.30
N ARG A 39 -11.72 -2.70 11.76
CA ARG A 39 -13.04 -2.24 11.27
C ARG A 39 -13.00 -0.90 10.53
N GLY A 40 -11.93 -0.62 9.81
CA GLY A 40 -11.81 0.63 9.04
C GLY A 40 -11.21 1.80 9.81
N VAL A 41 -10.94 1.61 11.10
CA VAL A 41 -10.41 2.65 12.00
C VAL A 41 -9.32 2.06 12.91
N GLY A 42 -8.35 2.90 13.26
CA GLY A 42 -7.24 2.53 14.13
C GLY A 42 -5.96 2.14 13.38
N PRO A 43 -4.84 2.07 14.12
CA PRO A 43 -3.50 1.92 13.55
C PRO A 43 -3.31 0.55 12.90
N ILE A 44 -2.41 0.48 11.92
CA ILE A 44 -1.95 -0.75 11.28
C ILE A 44 -0.41 -0.72 11.36
N PRO A 45 0.19 -1.11 12.49
CA PRO A 45 1.63 -0.92 12.73
C PRO A 45 2.50 -1.75 11.79
N TRP A 46 3.56 -1.14 11.26
CA TRP A 46 4.60 -1.77 10.44
C TRP A 46 5.37 -2.86 11.19
N GLU A 47 5.60 -2.66 12.48
CA GLU A 47 6.31 -3.60 13.34
C GLU A 47 5.61 -4.96 13.38
N HIS A 48 4.29 -4.99 13.24
CA HIS A 48 3.54 -6.23 13.11
C HIS A 48 3.69 -6.79 11.69
N GLU A 49 4.59 -7.75 11.53
CA GLU A 49 4.99 -8.33 10.23
C GLU A 49 3.82 -8.65 9.28
N PRO A 50 2.69 -9.25 9.72
CA PRO A 50 1.55 -9.53 8.84
C PRO A 50 0.95 -8.30 8.14
N ASN A 51 1.14 -7.10 8.69
CA ASN A 51 0.65 -5.85 8.10
C ASN A 51 1.52 -5.35 6.94
N ARG A 52 2.80 -5.73 6.88
CA ARG A 52 3.77 -5.16 5.94
C ARG A 52 3.36 -5.36 4.49
N GLY A 53 2.77 -6.50 4.18
CA GLY A 53 2.25 -6.77 2.83
C GLY A 53 1.14 -5.79 2.41
N PHE A 54 0.25 -5.42 3.33
CA PHE A 54 -0.78 -4.41 3.08
C PHE A 54 -0.17 -3.01 2.96
N LEU A 55 0.69 -2.61 3.90
CA LEU A 55 1.31 -1.28 3.92
C LEU A 55 2.18 -1.03 2.69
N ARG A 56 2.95 -2.02 2.25
CA ARG A 56 3.73 -1.97 1.00
C ARG A 56 2.83 -1.85 -0.24
N ALA A 57 1.71 -2.59 -0.28
CA ALA A 57 0.75 -2.46 -1.37
C ALA A 57 0.08 -1.08 -1.38
N LEU A 58 -0.28 -0.54 -0.21
CA LEU A 58 -0.85 0.80 -0.07
C LEU A 58 0.14 1.88 -0.55
N TYR A 59 1.40 1.82 -0.09
CA TYR A 59 2.46 2.72 -0.56
C TYR A 59 2.66 2.63 -2.07
N SER A 60 2.80 1.41 -2.60
CA SER A 60 2.98 1.17 -4.04
C SER A 60 1.80 1.66 -4.86
N LEU A 61 0.59 1.58 -4.32
CA LEU A 61 -0.60 2.12 -4.96
C LEU A 61 -0.56 3.64 -5.04
N GLY A 62 -0.14 4.32 -3.98
CA GLY A 62 -0.02 5.79 -3.94
C GLY A 62 0.95 6.31 -4.99
N ARG A 63 2.17 5.75 -5.03
CA ARG A 63 3.19 6.15 -6.02
C ARG A 63 2.75 5.86 -7.45
N ALA A 64 2.10 4.71 -7.70
CA ALA A 64 1.67 4.33 -9.04
C ALA A 64 0.48 5.19 -9.51
N SER A 65 -0.45 5.50 -8.61
CA SER A 65 -1.58 6.40 -8.88
C SER A 65 -1.10 7.80 -9.25
N ALA A 66 -0.09 8.32 -8.54
CA ALA A 66 0.53 9.60 -8.86
C ALA A 66 1.19 9.57 -10.25
N ALA A 67 1.92 8.48 -10.56
CA ALA A 67 2.63 8.33 -11.82
C ALA A 67 1.69 8.24 -13.04
N ILE A 68 0.46 7.75 -12.87
CA ILE A 68 -0.55 7.70 -13.94
C ILE A 68 -1.43 8.96 -14.01
N GLY A 69 -1.21 9.95 -13.13
CA GLY A 69 -1.92 11.23 -13.15
C GLY A 69 -3.29 11.24 -12.46
N GLU A 70 -3.55 10.34 -11.51
CA GLU A 70 -4.72 10.47 -10.64
C GLU A 70 -4.55 11.66 -9.68
N ALA A 71 -5.56 12.53 -9.60
CA ALA A 71 -5.46 13.79 -8.86
C ALA A 71 -5.55 13.60 -7.33
N ASP A 72 -6.63 13.01 -6.84
CA ASP A 72 -6.93 12.99 -5.40
C ASP A 72 -6.50 11.69 -4.69
N GLU A 73 -6.29 10.62 -5.46
CA GLU A 73 -6.00 9.30 -4.90
C GLU A 73 -4.65 9.24 -4.17
N PRO A 74 -3.55 9.81 -4.69
CA PRO A 74 -2.26 9.79 -4.00
C PRO A 74 -2.32 10.44 -2.62
N GLU A 75 -3.02 11.57 -2.51
CA GLU A 75 -3.19 12.30 -1.25
C GLU A 75 -3.99 11.48 -0.22
N ARG A 76 -5.09 10.85 -0.65
CA ARG A 76 -5.87 9.95 0.21
C ARG A 76 -5.04 8.77 0.70
N ILE A 77 -4.24 8.19 -0.18
CA ILE A 77 -3.37 7.04 0.15
C ILE A 77 -2.26 7.46 1.11
N GLU A 78 -1.60 8.59 0.87
CA GLU A 78 -0.56 9.10 1.77
C GLU A 78 -1.12 9.38 3.16
N LYS A 79 -2.30 10.01 3.23
CA LYS A 79 -3.01 10.21 4.50
C LYS A 79 -3.30 8.87 5.17
N PHE A 80 -3.83 7.88 4.45
CA PHE A 80 -4.14 6.59 5.04
C PHE A 80 -2.89 5.84 5.52
N LEU A 81 -1.79 5.91 4.77
CA LEU A 81 -0.52 5.30 5.16
C LEU A 81 0.01 5.95 6.45
N ASN A 82 0.00 7.27 6.53
CA ASN A 82 0.44 8.02 7.72
C ASN A 82 -0.47 7.77 8.94
N ASP A 83 -1.78 7.72 8.75
CA ASP A 83 -2.74 7.40 9.82
C ASP A 83 -2.61 5.94 10.29
N SER A 84 -2.17 5.04 9.40
CA SER A 84 -1.92 3.63 9.71
C SER A 84 -0.67 3.45 10.56
N ASP A 85 0.45 4.02 10.10
CA ASP A 85 1.73 4.05 10.78
C ASP A 85 2.67 5.11 10.14
N PRO A 86 3.01 6.21 10.85
CA PRO A 86 3.90 7.26 10.33
C PRO A 86 5.32 6.77 9.97
N ALA A 87 5.79 5.66 10.56
CA ALA A 87 7.09 5.08 10.27
C ALA A 87 7.08 4.16 9.04
N ALA A 88 5.89 3.74 8.55
CA ALA A 88 5.80 2.76 7.47
C ALA A 88 6.49 3.22 6.19
N LYS A 89 6.31 4.48 5.78
CA LYS A 89 6.95 5.01 4.56
C LYS A 89 8.47 4.93 4.63
N ALA A 90 9.06 5.43 5.71
CA ALA A 90 10.51 5.38 5.92
C ALA A 90 11.03 3.94 5.96
N ALA A 91 10.28 3.02 6.57
CA ALA A 91 10.65 1.61 6.65
C ALA A 91 10.49 0.83 5.33
N ILE A 92 9.67 1.33 4.39
CA ILE A 92 9.51 0.76 3.05
C ILE A 92 10.62 1.27 2.12
N GLU A 93 11.04 2.52 2.28
CA GLU A 93 12.04 3.18 1.44
C GLU A 93 13.51 2.89 1.85
N GLY A 94 13.74 2.46 3.10
CA GLY A 94 15.05 2.09 3.64
C GLY A 94 15.39 0.62 3.46
#